data_AF-A0A8H2VHX4-F1
#
_entry.id   AF-A0A8H2VHX4-F1
#
_cell.length_a   1.000
_cell.length_b   1.000
_cell.length_c   1.000
_cell.angle_alpha   90.00
_cell.angle_beta   90.00
_cell.angle_gamma   90.00
#
_symmetry.space_group_name_H-M   'P 1'
#
loop_
_entity.id
_entity.type
_entity.pdbx_description
1 polymer ?
#
loop_
_entity_poly.entity_id
_entity_poly.type
_entity_poly.pdbx_seq_one_letter_code
_entity_poly.pdbx_strand_id
1 'polypeptide(L)'
;METSNPLENFLKNWLTTNILSFDDFKSAIRGDSRFKGISDEDLREIYALYKARDDTYGNNLTRRVESSLEPLRQTSLEDLEQNQSDNSYSLEDMIIGLYNVGALLETRTNVINKRMKEEIDVLKRFDDATILQSSSAPSNNNILQMLDNYRGILEKLDDMST
;
A
#
# COMPACT_ATOMS: atom_id res chain seq x y z
N MET A 1 -21.75 -0.35 -33.15
CA MET A 1 -21.15 -1.69 -33.26
C MET A 1 -21.79 -2.53 -32.17
N GLU A 2 -22.74 -3.41 -32.53
CA GLU A 2 -23.30 -4.35 -31.57
C GLU A 2 -22.20 -5.33 -31.16
N THR A 3 -21.65 -5.14 -29.96
CA THR A 3 -20.82 -6.14 -29.31
C THR A 3 -21.73 -7.30 -28.94
N SER A 4 -21.91 -8.25 -29.85
CA SER A 4 -22.64 -9.50 -29.57
C SER A 4 -21.99 -10.16 -28.36
N ASN A 5 -22.77 -10.41 -27.31
CA ASN A 5 -22.28 -11.05 -26.09
C ASN A 5 -21.71 -12.44 -26.46
N PRO A 6 -20.41 -12.73 -26.23
CA PRO A 6 -19.78 -14.00 -26.62
C PRO A 6 -20.50 -15.22 -26.03
N LEU A 7 -21.03 -15.07 -24.82
CA LEU A 7 -21.83 -16.08 -24.14
C LEU A 7 -23.15 -16.31 -24.88
N GLU A 8 -23.84 -15.24 -25.26
CA GLU A 8 -25.10 -15.33 -25.98
C GLU A 8 -24.93 -16.03 -27.34
N ASN A 9 -23.86 -15.71 -28.07
CA ASN A 9 -23.51 -16.39 -29.31
C ASN A 9 -23.19 -17.86 -29.08
N PHE A 10 -22.43 -18.18 -28.03
CA PHE A 10 -22.12 -19.57 -27.67
C PHE A 10 -23.39 -20.36 -27.36
N LEU A 11 -24.31 -19.81 -26.55
CA LEU A 11 -25.56 -20.46 -26.18
C LEU A 11 -26.50 -20.63 -27.39
N LYS A 12 -26.61 -19.61 -28.24
CA LYS A 12 -27.41 -19.66 -29.47
C LYS A 12 -26.92 -20.73 -30.43
N ASN A 13 -25.60 -20.93 -30.55
CA ASN A 13 -25.02 -21.94 -31.42
C ASN A 13 -25.29 -23.39 -30.96
N TRP A 14 -25.75 -23.58 -29.73
CA TRP A 14 -26.13 -24.90 -29.19
C TRP A 14 -27.61 -25.22 -29.31
N LEU A 15 -28.44 -24.27 -29.77
CA LEU A 15 -29.87 -24.52 -29.97
C LEU A 15 -30.09 -25.41 -31.19
N THR A 16 -30.97 -26.40 -31.05
CA THR A 16 -31.26 -27.41 -32.08
C THR A 16 -31.66 -26.76 -33.39
N THR A 17 -32.49 -25.72 -33.36
CA THR A 17 -32.98 -25.02 -34.55
C THR A 17 -31.97 -24.08 -35.21
N ASN A 18 -30.81 -23.85 -34.57
CA ASN A 18 -29.67 -23.16 -35.18
C ASN A 18 -28.65 -24.14 -35.77
N ILE A 19 -28.70 -25.42 -35.34
CA ILE A 19 -27.83 -26.50 -35.85
C ILE A 19 -28.49 -27.23 -37.02
N LEU A 20 -29.79 -27.50 -36.92
CA LEU A 20 -30.58 -28.18 -37.95
C LEU A 20 -31.45 -27.16 -38.69
N SER A 21 -31.22 -27.04 -39.99
CA SER A 21 -32.16 -26.34 -40.86
C SER A 21 -33.47 -27.12 -40.97
N PHE A 22 -34.53 -26.46 -41.47
CA PHE A 22 -35.79 -27.14 -41.73
C PHE A 22 -35.64 -28.33 -42.70
N ASP A 23 -34.78 -28.20 -43.71
CA ASP A 23 -34.54 -29.25 -44.70
C ASP A 23 -33.81 -30.47 -44.09
N ASP A 24 -32.88 -30.22 -43.17
CA ASP A 24 -32.20 -31.28 -42.40
C ASP A 24 -33.17 -31.97 -41.45
N PHE A 25 -34.01 -31.19 -40.76
CA PHE A 25 -35.02 -31.70 -39.84
C PHE A 25 -36.04 -32.58 -40.57
N LYS A 26 -36.51 -32.12 -41.72
CA LYS A 26 -37.42 -32.86 -42.61
C LYS A 26 -36.78 -34.16 -43.10
N SER A 27 -35.51 -34.12 -43.48
CA SER A 27 -34.77 -35.30 -43.95
C SER A 27 -34.59 -36.32 -42.83
N ALA A 28 -34.29 -35.88 -41.61
CA ALA A 28 -34.17 -36.73 -40.43
C ALA A 28 -35.50 -37.42 -40.07
N ILE A 29 -36.63 -36.70 -40.10
CA ILE A 29 -37.94 -37.26 -39.78
C ILE A 29 -38.44 -38.23 -40.85
N ARG A 30 -38.24 -37.92 -42.13
CA ARG A 30 -38.66 -38.80 -43.24
C ARG A 30 -37.89 -40.12 -43.31
N GLY A 31 -36.72 -40.20 -42.66
CA GLY A 31 -35.97 -41.44 -42.50
C GLY A 31 -36.65 -42.46 -41.58
N ASP A 32 -37.65 -42.05 -40.81
CA ASP A 32 -38.34 -42.90 -39.84
C ASP A 32 -39.75 -43.27 -40.33
N SER A 33 -40.02 -44.58 -40.37
CA SER A 33 -41.30 -45.14 -40.81
C SER A 33 -42.51 -44.66 -40.02
N ARG A 34 -42.31 -44.20 -38.78
CA ARG A 34 -43.39 -43.69 -37.90
C ARG A 34 -44.00 -42.38 -38.38
N PHE A 35 -43.27 -41.63 -39.19
CA PHE A 35 -43.69 -40.31 -39.68
C PHE A 35 -44.02 -40.32 -41.19
N LYS A 36 -44.15 -41.52 -41.79
CA LYS A 36 -44.60 -41.67 -43.17
C LYS A 36 -46.06 -41.21 -43.28
N GLY A 37 -46.28 -40.17 -44.09
CA GLY A 37 -47.62 -39.62 -44.36
C GLY A 37 -47.90 -38.25 -43.74
N ILE A 38 -46.97 -37.72 -42.93
CA ILE A 38 -47.06 -36.33 -42.45
C ILE A 38 -46.80 -35.38 -43.63
N SER A 39 -47.65 -34.36 -43.77
CA SER A 39 -47.50 -33.37 -44.83
C SER A 39 -46.33 -32.43 -44.54
N ASP A 40 -45.82 -31.76 -45.58
CA ASP A 40 -44.75 -30.77 -45.42
C ASP A 40 -45.20 -29.55 -44.61
N GLU A 41 -46.50 -29.25 -44.62
CA GLU A 41 -47.08 -28.16 -43.85
C GLU A 41 -47.09 -28.50 -42.35
N ASP A 42 -47.52 -29.72 -41.99
CA ASP A 42 -47.50 -30.20 -40.61
C ASP A 42 -46.06 -30.26 -40.05
N LEU A 43 -45.09 -30.71 -40.87
CA LEU A 43 -43.67 -30.70 -40.49
C LEU A 43 -43.14 -29.28 -40.25
N ARG A 44 -43.60 -28.31 -41.06
CA ARG A 44 -43.21 -26.91 -40.93
C ARG A 44 -43.80 -26.30 -39.65
N GLU A 45 -45.03 -26.64 -39.30
CA GLU A 45 -45.66 -26.21 -38.05
C GLU A 45 -44.92 -26.80 -36.84
N ILE A 46 -44.60 -28.10 -36.85
CA ILE A 46 -43.82 -28.75 -35.79
C ILE A 46 -42.45 -28.09 -35.64
N TYR A 47 -41.75 -27.84 -36.75
CA TYR A 47 -40.46 -27.16 -36.73
C TYR A 47 -40.55 -25.74 -36.18
N ALA A 48 -41.59 -24.99 -36.54
CA ALA A 48 -41.84 -23.64 -36.01
C ALA A 48 -42.10 -23.66 -34.50
N LEU A 49 -42.85 -24.64 -33.99
CA LEU A 49 -43.06 -24.84 -32.55
C LEU A 49 -41.75 -25.17 -31.83
N TYR A 50 -40.91 -26.03 -32.39
CA TYR A 50 -39.58 -26.31 -31.86
C TYR A 50 -38.70 -25.06 -31.83
N LYS A 51 -38.71 -24.26 -32.90
CA LYS A 51 -37.94 -23.01 -32.98
C LYS A 51 -38.36 -22.00 -31.92
N ALA A 52 -39.67 -21.78 -31.76
CA ALA A 52 -40.19 -20.87 -30.74
C ALA A 52 -39.82 -21.33 -29.31
N ARG A 53 -39.80 -22.64 -29.08
CA ARG A 53 -39.37 -23.22 -27.81
C ARG A 53 -37.87 -23.05 -27.58
N ASP A 54 -37.05 -23.29 -28.59
CA ASP A 54 -35.59 -23.10 -28.53
C ASP A 54 -35.23 -21.63 -28.27
N ASP A 55 -35.91 -20.68 -28.93
CA ASP A 55 -35.72 -19.24 -28.69
C ASP A 55 -36.07 -18.86 -27.23
N THR A 56 -37.17 -19.40 -26.71
CA THR A 56 -37.58 -19.17 -25.31
C THR A 56 -36.58 -19.79 -24.34
N TYR A 57 -36.11 -21.00 -24.61
CA TYR A 57 -35.12 -21.69 -23.78
C TYR A 57 -33.78 -20.95 -23.78
N GLY A 58 -33.30 -20.53 -24.96
CA GLY A 58 -32.07 -19.75 -25.12
C GLY A 58 -32.11 -18.46 -24.31
N ASN A 59 -33.20 -17.69 -24.43
CA ASN A 59 -33.38 -16.45 -23.68
C ASN A 59 -33.39 -16.66 -22.15
N ASN A 60 -34.07 -17.71 -21.68
CA ASN A 60 -34.08 -18.05 -20.26
C ASN A 60 -32.71 -18.49 -19.75
N LEU A 61 -31.97 -19.26 -20.57
CA LEU A 61 -30.63 -19.70 -20.23
C LEU A 61 -29.66 -18.52 -20.15
N THR A 62 -29.69 -17.62 -21.14
CA THR A 62 -28.90 -16.38 -21.12
C THR A 62 -29.16 -15.57 -19.85
N ARG A 63 -30.43 -15.29 -19.53
CA ARG A 63 -30.80 -14.58 -18.30
C ARG A 63 -30.28 -15.25 -17.04
N ARG A 64 -30.40 -16.57 -16.96
CA ARG A 64 -29.96 -17.35 -15.80
C ARG A 64 -28.44 -17.34 -15.64
N VAL A 65 -27.70 -17.37 -16.75
CA VAL A 65 -26.23 -17.27 -16.71
C VAL A 65 -25.80 -15.86 -16.33
N GLU A 66 -26.42 -14.82 -16.91
CA GLU A 66 -26.16 -13.42 -16.55
C GLU A 66 -26.46 -13.16 -15.07
N SER A 67 -27.61 -13.61 -14.57
CA SER A 67 -27.98 -13.46 -13.17
C SER A 67 -27.05 -14.21 -12.21
N SER A 68 -26.32 -15.23 -12.69
CA SER A 68 -25.36 -15.99 -11.90
C SER A 68 -23.96 -15.38 -11.97
N LEU A 69 -23.60 -14.74 -13.09
CA LEU A 69 -22.32 -14.08 -13.30
C LEU A 69 -22.20 -12.76 -12.54
N GLU A 70 -23.29 -11.98 -12.47
CA GLU A 70 -23.23 -10.65 -11.86
C GLU A 70 -22.83 -10.68 -10.38
N PRO A 71 -23.40 -11.55 -9.53
CA PRO A 71 -22.95 -11.67 -8.15
C PRO A 71 -21.50 -12.13 -8.04
N LEU A 72 -21.06 -13.06 -8.89
CA LEU A 72 -19.66 -13.52 -8.90
C LEU A 72 -18.69 -12.40 -9.26
N ARG A 73 -19.05 -11.55 -10.21
CA ARG A 73 -18.26 -10.37 -10.58
C ARG A 73 -18.18 -9.39 -9.42
N GLN A 74 -19.29 -9.14 -8.76
CA GLN A 74 -19.31 -8.25 -7.60
C GLN A 74 -18.42 -8.78 -6.47
N THR A 75 -18.57 -10.05 -6.09
CA THR A 75 -17.72 -10.66 -5.05
C THR A 75 -16.25 -10.62 -5.46
N SER A 76 -15.92 -10.95 -6.71
CA SER A 76 -14.53 -10.87 -7.18
C SER A 76 -13.97 -9.45 -7.17
N LEU A 77 -14.81 -8.43 -7.36
CA LEU A 77 -14.40 -7.03 -7.33
C LEU A 77 -14.19 -6.56 -5.89
N GLU A 78 -15.09 -6.93 -4.98
CA GLU A 78 -14.94 -6.69 -3.53
C GLU A 78 -13.66 -7.35 -3.00
N ASP A 79 -13.37 -8.59 -3.39
CA ASP A 79 -12.13 -9.29 -3.01
C ASP A 79 -10.88 -8.58 -3.56
N LEU A 80 -10.94 -8.05 -4.79
CA LEU A 80 -9.82 -7.30 -5.39
C LEU A 80 -9.60 -5.97 -4.68
N GLU A 81 -10.68 -5.24 -4.37
CA GLU A 81 -10.63 -3.98 -3.63
C GLU A 81 -10.06 -4.20 -2.22
N GLN A 82 -10.49 -5.26 -1.53
CA GLN A 82 -9.97 -5.59 -0.21
C GLN A 82 -8.49 -5.95 -0.27
N ASN A 83 -8.08 -6.81 -1.20
CA ASN A 83 -6.67 -7.17 -1.38
C ASN A 83 -5.80 -5.95 -1.75
N GLN A 84 -6.34 -5.01 -2.53
CA GLN A 84 -5.63 -3.77 -2.83
C GLN A 84 -5.51 -2.88 -1.59
N SER A 85 -6.60 -2.77 -0.82
CA SER A 85 -6.64 -2.02 0.43
C SER A 85 -5.63 -2.58 1.43
N ASP A 86 -5.59 -3.90 1.64
CA ASP A 86 -4.67 -4.58 2.55
C ASP A 86 -3.20 -4.38 2.19
N ASN A 87 -2.90 -4.21 0.90
CA ASN A 87 -1.56 -3.95 0.40
C ASN A 87 -1.24 -2.45 0.25
N SER A 88 -2.18 -1.58 0.60
CA SER A 88 -2.02 -0.13 0.54
C SER A 88 -2.08 0.48 1.95
N TYR A 89 -1.14 1.36 2.27
CA TYR A 89 -1.28 2.15 3.48
C TYR A 89 -2.19 3.33 3.20
N SER A 90 -3.20 3.53 4.03
CA SER A 90 -4.00 4.75 3.95
C SER A 90 -3.10 5.96 4.27
N LEU A 91 -3.35 7.07 3.58
CA LEU A 91 -2.67 8.33 3.90
C LEU A 91 -2.89 8.74 5.35
N GLU A 92 -4.05 8.41 5.91
CA GLU A 92 -4.40 8.67 7.30
C GLU A 92 -3.50 7.89 8.27
N ASP A 93 -3.30 6.60 8.05
CA ASP A 93 -2.37 5.78 8.85
C ASP A 93 -0.93 6.26 8.73
N MET A 94 -0.52 6.68 7.53
CA MET A 94 0.80 7.24 7.30
C MET A 94 0.99 8.56 8.06
N ILE A 95 0.00 9.44 8.05
CA ILE A 95 0.01 10.71 8.78
C ILE A 95 0.08 10.46 10.29
N ILE A 96 -0.74 9.55 10.82
CA ILE A 96 -0.73 9.17 12.24
C ILE A 96 0.65 8.61 12.62
N GLY A 97 1.22 7.74 11.78
CA GLY A 97 2.58 7.22 11.95
C GLY A 97 3.63 8.33 12.02
N LEU A 98 3.55 9.31 11.12
CA LEU A 98 4.47 10.46 11.10
C LEU A 98 4.33 11.34 12.35
N TYR A 99 3.11 11.59 12.84
CA TYR A 99 2.90 12.31 14.10
C TYR A 99 3.54 11.59 15.29
N ASN A 100 3.39 10.27 15.37
CA ASN A 100 4.00 9.47 16.43
C ASN A 100 5.54 9.50 16.38
N VAL A 101 6.12 9.41 15.18
CA VAL A 101 7.56 9.57 14.98
C VAL A 101 8.02 10.96 15.40
N GLY A 102 7.28 12.01 15.04
CA GLY A 102 7.55 13.39 15.45
C GLY A 102 7.58 13.55 16.96
N ALA A 103 6.57 13.05 17.67
CA ALA A 103 6.50 13.09 19.13
C ALA A 103 7.67 12.33 19.80
N LEU A 104 8.07 11.20 19.22
CA LEU A 104 9.22 10.42 19.72
C LEU A 104 10.54 11.18 19.55
N LEU A 105 10.73 11.81 18.38
CA LEU A 105 11.91 12.64 18.09
C LEU A 105 11.98 13.86 19.01
N GLU A 106 10.86 14.53 19.24
CA GLU A 106 10.76 15.65 20.17
C GLU A 106 11.13 15.21 21.59
N THR A 107 10.57 14.08 22.05
CA THR A 107 10.87 13.52 23.37
C THR A 107 12.36 13.22 23.53
N ARG A 108 12.98 12.55 22.54
CA ARG A 108 14.43 12.28 22.56
C ARG A 108 15.25 13.57 22.58
N THR A 109 14.86 14.55 21.76
CA THR A 109 15.56 15.84 21.69
C THR A 109 15.50 16.58 23.01
N ASN A 110 14.34 16.58 23.68
CA ASN A 110 14.17 17.17 25.00
C ASN A 110 15.02 16.48 26.07
N VAL A 111 15.11 15.15 26.06
CA VAL A 111 15.99 14.41 26.97
C VAL A 111 17.46 14.76 26.73
N ILE A 112 17.89 14.83 25.47
CA ILE A 112 19.25 15.19 25.10
C ILE A 112 19.57 16.63 25.55
N ASN A 113 18.67 17.58 25.28
CA ASN A 113 18.84 18.97 25.71
C ASN A 113 18.90 19.11 27.23
N LYS A 114 18.09 18.33 27.96
CA LYS A 114 18.14 18.31 29.42
C LYS A 114 19.50 17.81 29.92
N ARG A 115 20.00 16.69 29.38
CA ARG A 115 21.33 16.17 29.72
C ARG A 115 22.45 17.16 29.40
N MET A 116 22.40 17.82 28.24
CA MET A 116 23.37 18.85 27.89
C MET A 116 23.39 20.01 28.90
N LYS A 117 22.21 20.46 29.36
CA LYS A 117 22.13 21.50 30.40
C LYS A 117 22.73 21.02 31.72
N GLU A 118 22.43 19.79 32.13
CA GLU A 118 22.98 19.18 33.34
C GLU A 118 24.52 19.11 33.27
N GLU A 119 25.09 18.69 32.14
CA GLU A 119 26.55 18.65 31.93
C GLU A 119 27.19 20.05 31.92
N ILE A 120 26.53 21.04 31.31
CA ILE A 120 26.98 22.43 31.34
C ILE A 120 27.02 22.96 32.79
N ASP A 121 26.01 22.64 33.60
CA ASP A 121 25.97 23.07 35.00
C ASP A 121 27.06 22.37 35.84
N VAL A 122 27.37 21.10 35.55
CA VAL A 122 28.50 20.39 36.16
C VAL A 122 29.82 21.05 35.78
N LEU A 123 30.02 21.37 34.50
CA LEU A 123 31.21 22.07 34.00
C LEU A 123 31.39 23.45 34.65
N LYS A 124 30.32 24.23 34.79
CA LYS A 124 30.37 25.53 35.49
C LYS A 124 30.79 25.38 36.95
N ARG A 125 30.21 24.41 37.66
CA ARG A 125 30.59 24.13 39.06
C ARG A 125 32.05 23.71 39.19
N PHE A 126 32.55 22.94 38.22
CA PHE A 126 33.95 22.54 38.17
C PHE A 126 34.85 23.77 37.94
N ASP A 127 34.51 24.62 36.97
CA ASP A 127 35.24 25.86 36.69
C ASP A 127 35.29 26.78 37.93
N ASP A 128 34.14 27.03 38.56
CA ASP A 128 34.04 27.81 39.80
C ASP A 128 34.91 27.24 40.93
N ALA A 129 34.95 25.91 41.09
CA ALA A 129 35.78 25.25 42.10
C ALA A 129 37.29 25.40 41.79
N THR A 130 37.69 25.34 40.52
CA THR A 130 39.09 25.56 40.11
C THR A 130 39.52 27.02 40.27
N ILE A 131 38.63 27.98 40.02
CA ILE A 131 38.88 29.41 40.26
C ILE A 131 39.01 29.70 41.76
N LEU A 132 38.20 29.05 42.60
CA LEU A 132 38.33 29.17 44.06
C LEU A 132 39.66 28.58 44.58
N GLN A 133 40.16 27.48 43.99
CA GLN A 133 41.50 26.97 44.33
C GLN A 133 42.62 27.89 43.82
N SER A 134 42.46 28.53 42.65
CA SER A 134 43.45 29.49 42.13
C SER A 134 43.47 30.83 42.90
N SER A 135 42.45 31.14 43.70
CA SER A 135 42.45 32.30 44.61
C SER A 135 43.49 32.21 45.74
N SER A 136 44.03 31.02 46.00
CA SER A 136 45.16 30.79 46.90
C SER A 136 46.52 30.81 46.18
N ALA A 137 46.52 30.85 44.84
CA ALA A 137 47.74 31.05 44.08
C ALA A 137 48.17 32.53 44.20
N PRO A 138 49.47 32.81 44.35
CA PRO A 138 49.96 34.18 44.40
C PRO A 138 49.48 34.90 43.13
N SER A 139 48.89 36.09 43.30
CA SER A 139 48.43 36.89 42.16
C SER A 139 49.57 37.06 41.15
N ASN A 140 49.23 37.21 39.86
CA ASN A 140 50.25 37.43 38.83
C ASN A 140 51.22 38.57 39.20
N ASN A 141 50.74 39.60 39.93
CA ASN A 141 51.59 40.66 40.46
C ASN A 141 52.57 40.20 41.54
N ASN A 142 52.16 39.30 42.44
CA ASN A 142 53.06 38.72 43.44
C ASN A 142 54.13 37.84 42.78
N ILE A 143 53.76 37.09 41.75
CA ILE A 143 54.72 36.26 40.98
C ILE A 143 55.73 37.15 40.26
N LEU A 144 55.28 38.25 39.63
CA LEU A 144 56.17 39.20 38.96
C LEU A 144 57.12 39.89 39.94
N GLN A 145 56.62 40.33 41.11
CA GLN A 145 57.49 40.91 42.15
C GLN A 145 58.51 39.89 42.68
N MET A 146 58.12 38.62 42.81
CA MET A 146 59.03 37.56 43.25
C MET A 146 60.11 37.31 42.19
N LEU A 147 59.75 37.29 40.90
CA LEU A 147 60.68 37.17 39.79
C LEU A 147 61.64 38.36 39.70
N ASP A 148 61.16 39.59 39.90
CA ASP A 148 62.00 40.79 39.94
C ASP A 148 62.97 40.76 41.12
N ASN A 149 62.53 40.28 42.29
CA ASN A 149 63.41 40.09 43.44
C ASN A 149 64.48 39.03 43.17
N TYR A 150 64.12 37.89 42.57
CA TYR A 150 65.10 36.87 42.18
C TYR A 150 66.09 37.40 41.16
N ARG A 151 65.62 38.17 40.18
CA ARG A 151 66.48 38.85 39.20
C ARG A 151 67.47 39.79 39.89
N GLY A 152 67.02 40.63 40.81
CA GLY A 152 67.89 41.53 41.55
C GLY A 152 68.90 40.82 42.47
N ILE A 153 68.55 39.64 43.00
CA ILE A 153 69.48 38.80 43.77
C ILE A 153 70.56 38.19 42.85
N LEU A 154 70.17 37.71 41.67
CA LEU A 154 71.09 37.15 40.68
C LEU A 154 72.05 38.22 40.13
N GLU A 155 71.55 39.41 39.82
CA GLU A 155 72.39 40.54 39.37
C GLU A 155 73.42 40.94 40.45
N LYS A 156 73.03 40.97 41.73
CA LYS A 156 73.96 41.22 42.85
C LYS A 156 74.99 40.11 43.05
N LEU A 157 74.62 38.85 42.81
CA LEU A 157 75.54 37.72 42.90
C LEU A 157 76.56 37.73 41.76
N ASP A 158 76.15 38.18 40.58
CA ASP A 158 77.03 38.35 39.41
C ASP A 158 78.06 39.46 39.67
N ASP A 159 77.62 40.61 40.18
CA ASP A 159 78.48 41.75 40.56
C ASP A 159 79.48 41.40 41.69
N MET A 160 79.14 40.47 42.58
CA MET A 160 80.02 39.99 43.66
C MET A 160 81.00 38.89 43.22
N SER A 161 80.89 38.41 41.98
CA SER A 161 81.77 37.37 41.41
C SER A 161 82.91 37.92 40.54
N THR A 162 82.96 39.24 40.35
CA THR A 162 84.08 40.03 39.77
C THR A 162 84.91 40.72 40.83
#